data_AF-A0A1G9R0W4-F1
#
_entry.id   AF-A0A1G9R0W4-F1
#
_cell.length_a   1.000
_cell.length_b   1.000
_cell.length_c   1.000
_cell.angle_alpha   90.00
_cell.angle_beta   90.00
_cell.angle_gamma   90.00
#
_symmetry.space_group_name_H-M   'P 1'
#
loop_
_entity.id
_entity.type
_entity.pdbx_description
1 polymer ?
#
loop_
_entity_poly.entity_id
_entity_poly.type
_entity_poly.pdbx_seq_one_letter_code
_entity_poly.pdbx_strand_id
1 'polypeptide(L)'
;MGSLDKSQEYVISKFLQRYDYDAVLDILDEAGIIEGDLYLLMESSKYAVNFDFKKALSSIKNMSEEMQSRREVQKLMSNLDNLIKGEPEDILSELIENIKIQIVNEEYIDFLGRLYRLKEALFKYIFVSTKESKAYKVSMHGYMLSKKNILYTLKKKYNIYNGNLIHGVTQYTNRHVKKTKRMDKVLEILNGERLENLIKLRNESPVGHGFKGVSSEDIEEIYGNPMEVVQDLVKACELLDLGIKMNKYDNINEMAIHMIGSYSNH
;
A
#
# COMPACT_ATOMS: atom_id res chain seq x y z
N MET A 1 25.00 0.09 26.84
CA MET A 1 23.74 0.39 26.15
C MET A 1 23.83 1.82 25.66
N GLY A 2 23.57 2.05 24.38
CA GLY A 2 23.43 3.41 23.85
C GLY A 2 22.29 4.15 24.57
N SER A 3 22.36 5.47 24.58
CA SER A 3 21.29 6.35 25.10
C SER A 3 20.97 7.41 24.06
N LEU A 4 19.73 7.90 24.08
CA LEU A 4 19.28 8.97 23.20
C LEU A 4 19.18 10.26 23.98
N ASP A 5 19.70 11.35 23.42
CA ASP A 5 19.45 12.68 23.94
C ASP A 5 18.13 13.26 23.40
N LYS A 6 17.65 14.34 24.03
CA LYS A 6 16.39 15.01 23.64
C LYS A 6 16.38 15.54 22.21
N SER A 7 17.55 15.90 21.67
CA SER A 7 17.66 16.35 20.29
C SER A 7 17.46 15.18 19.34
N GLN A 8 18.10 14.05 19.61
CA GLN A 8 17.94 12.82 18.84
C GLN A 8 16.50 12.31 18.89
N GLU A 9 15.86 12.30 20.06
CA GLU A 9 14.43 11.95 20.18
C GLU A 9 13.54 12.83 19.31
N TYR A 10 13.77 14.15 19.35
CA TYR A 10 13.02 15.11 18.54
C TYR A 10 13.22 14.83 17.05
N VAL A 11 14.45 14.61 16.60
CA VAL A 11 14.76 14.32 15.20
C VAL A 11 14.13 12.99 14.76
N ILE A 12 14.23 11.93 15.57
CA ILE A 12 13.57 10.65 15.30
C ILE A 12 12.06 10.85 15.14
N SER A 13 11.42 11.65 16.02
CA SER A 13 9.99 11.93 15.91
C SER A 13 9.62 12.59 14.57
N LYS A 14 10.50 13.43 14.03
CA LYS A 14 10.32 14.06 12.70
C LYS A 14 10.49 13.07 11.56
N PHE A 15 11.45 12.16 11.65
CA PHE A 15 11.60 11.12 10.64
C PHE A 15 10.45 10.11 10.66
N LEU A 16 9.96 9.73 11.83
CA LEU A 16 8.77 8.89 11.97
C LEU A 16 7.53 9.56 11.35
N GLN A 17 7.33 10.86 11.52
CA GLN A 17 6.23 11.61 10.86
C GLN A 17 6.27 11.52 9.33
N ARG A 18 7.44 11.24 8.75
CA ARG A 18 7.68 11.06 7.31
C ARG A 18 7.88 9.61 6.90
N TYR A 19 7.71 8.67 7.84
CA TYR A 19 7.94 7.24 7.65
C TYR A 19 9.36 6.89 7.15
N ASP A 20 10.32 7.76 7.48
CA ASP A 20 11.72 7.59 7.09
C ASP A 20 12.45 6.72 8.11
N TYR A 21 12.16 5.42 8.05
CA TYR A 21 12.73 4.44 8.97
C TYR A 21 14.24 4.23 8.77
N ASP A 22 14.77 4.58 7.59
CA ASP A 22 16.20 4.48 7.32
C ASP A 22 16.96 5.53 8.13
N ALA A 23 16.52 6.79 8.07
CA ALA A 23 17.10 7.87 8.86
C ALA A 23 16.95 7.64 10.38
N VAL A 24 15.87 6.97 10.83
CA VAL A 24 15.77 6.59 12.25
C VAL A 24 16.85 5.57 12.62
N LEU A 25 17.09 4.56 11.78
CA LEU A 25 18.13 3.56 12.04
C LEU A 25 19.53 4.20 12.09
N ASP A 26 19.84 5.14 11.19
CA ASP A 26 21.12 5.86 11.20
C ASP A 26 21.34 6.58 12.54
N ILE A 27 20.32 7.23 13.09
CA ILE A 27 20.43 7.88 14.41
C ILE A 27 20.62 6.87 15.54
N LEU A 28 19.89 5.74 15.49
CA LEU A 28 20.04 4.68 16.48
C LEU A 28 21.46 4.09 16.44
N ASP A 29 22.02 3.88 15.25
CA ASP A 29 23.39 3.42 15.05
C ASP A 29 24.42 4.40 15.61
N GLU A 30 24.27 5.70 15.33
CA GLU A 30 25.13 6.76 15.88
C GLU A 30 25.06 6.82 17.42
N ALA A 31 23.89 6.55 18.00
CA ALA A 31 23.69 6.45 19.44
C ALA A 31 24.20 5.12 20.05
N GLY A 32 24.68 4.18 19.23
CA GLY A 32 25.14 2.86 19.66
C GLY A 32 24.02 1.87 19.99
N ILE A 33 22.81 2.11 19.48
CA ILE A 33 21.63 1.24 19.59
C ILE A 33 21.49 0.46 18.27
N ILE A 34 22.36 -0.53 18.09
CA ILE A 34 22.46 -1.35 16.86
C ILE A 34 21.67 -2.66 16.93
N GLU A 35 21.00 -2.91 18.05
CA GLU A 35 20.25 -4.14 18.35
C GLU A 35 19.09 -3.88 19.31
N GLY A 36 18.25 -4.89 19.52
CA GLY A 36 17.09 -4.83 20.41
C GLY A 36 15.79 -4.49 19.69
N ASP A 37 14.70 -4.49 20.44
CA ASP A 37 13.36 -4.50 19.86
C ASP A 37 13.01 -3.21 19.11
N LEU A 38 13.50 -2.05 19.56
CA LEU A 38 13.28 -0.79 18.84
C LEU A 38 13.96 -0.82 17.47
N TYR A 39 15.23 -1.23 17.44
CA TYR A 39 16.01 -1.36 16.22
C TYR A 39 15.35 -2.34 15.25
N LEU A 40 14.96 -3.52 15.73
CA LEU A 40 14.27 -4.55 14.91
C LEU A 40 12.89 -4.08 14.40
N LEU A 41 12.19 -3.24 15.15
CA LEU A 41 10.92 -2.65 14.70
C LEU A 41 11.14 -1.66 13.56
N MET A 42 12.15 -0.80 13.66
CA MET A 42 12.50 0.16 12.62
C MET A 42 13.04 -0.55 11.38
N GLU A 43 13.88 -1.58 11.57
CA GLU A 43 14.39 -2.42 10.49
C GLU A 43 13.25 -3.12 9.75
N SER A 44 12.31 -3.73 10.49
CA SER A 44 11.12 -4.33 9.87
C SER A 44 10.32 -3.31 9.06
N SER A 45 10.16 -2.10 9.60
CA SER A 45 9.35 -1.05 8.98
C SER A 45 10.00 -0.54 7.70
N LYS A 46 11.32 -0.31 7.70
CA LYS A 46 12.16 -0.01 6.53
C LYS A 46 11.97 -1.04 5.43
N TYR A 47 12.02 -2.34 5.75
CA TYR A 47 11.81 -3.38 4.75
C TYR A 47 10.36 -3.44 4.26
N ALA A 48 9.38 -3.28 5.16
CA ALA A 48 7.96 -3.37 4.81
C ALA A 48 7.52 -2.24 3.86
N VAL A 49 7.91 -0.98 4.12
CA VAL A 49 7.55 0.15 3.21
C VAL A 49 8.17 0.01 1.82
N ASN A 50 9.24 -0.79 1.70
CA ASN A 50 9.89 -1.15 0.45
C ASN A 50 9.42 -2.49 -0.14
N PHE A 51 8.31 -3.05 0.38
CA PHE A 51 7.71 -4.32 -0.04
C PHE A 51 8.60 -5.57 0.15
N ASP A 52 9.69 -5.49 0.93
CA ASP A 52 10.48 -6.67 1.33
C ASP A 52 9.88 -7.32 2.58
N PHE A 53 8.69 -7.90 2.42
CA PHE A 53 7.93 -8.47 3.53
C PHE A 53 8.62 -9.66 4.19
N LYS A 54 9.50 -10.37 3.46
CA LYS A 54 10.25 -11.51 4.00
C LYS A 54 11.30 -11.04 4.99
N LYS A 55 12.09 -10.02 4.64
CA LYS A 55 13.04 -9.44 5.59
C LYS A 55 12.33 -8.74 6.74
N ALA A 56 11.27 -7.99 6.46
CA ALA A 56 10.46 -7.37 7.50
C ALA A 56 9.97 -8.40 8.55
N LEU A 57 9.39 -9.51 8.11
CA LEU A 57 8.95 -10.58 9.00
C LEU A 57 10.10 -11.24 9.75
N SER A 58 11.27 -11.37 9.13
CA SER A 58 12.48 -11.90 9.79
C SER A 58 12.92 -10.99 10.94
N SER A 59 12.93 -9.67 10.75
CA SER A 59 13.30 -8.70 11.79
C SER A 59 12.35 -8.78 12.98
N ILE A 60 11.03 -8.80 12.76
CA ILE A 60 10.06 -8.93 13.86
C ILE A 60 10.20 -10.26 14.60
N LYS A 61 10.49 -11.36 13.90
CA LYS A 61 10.70 -12.68 14.54
C LYS A 61 11.96 -12.77 15.40
N ASN A 62 12.89 -11.84 15.25
CA ASN A 62 14.10 -11.76 16.05
C ASN A 62 13.93 -10.90 17.30
N MET A 63 12.76 -10.28 17.51
CA MET A 63 12.46 -9.53 18.73
C MET A 63 12.42 -10.45 19.96
N SER A 64 12.51 -9.86 21.14
CA SER A 64 12.34 -10.56 22.42
C SER A 64 10.99 -11.29 22.50
N GLU A 65 10.94 -12.39 23.26
CA GLU A 65 9.68 -13.14 23.48
C GLU A 65 8.59 -12.27 24.11
N GLU A 66 8.97 -11.35 25.00
CA GLU A 66 8.05 -10.38 25.61
C GLU A 66 7.39 -9.52 24.53
N MET A 67 8.18 -8.95 23.61
CA MET A 67 7.64 -8.13 22.52
C MET A 67 6.80 -8.94 21.55
N GLN A 68 7.23 -10.16 21.18
CA GLN A 68 6.44 -11.05 20.32
C GLN A 68 5.11 -11.47 20.95
N SER A 69 4.99 -11.44 22.29
CA SER A 69 3.75 -11.73 22.98
C SER A 69 2.74 -10.56 22.93
N ARG A 70 3.19 -9.34 22.62
CA ARG A 70 2.31 -8.17 22.52
C ARG A 70 1.36 -8.30 21.33
N ARG A 71 0.09 -7.96 21.54
CA ARG A 71 -0.98 -8.14 20.55
C ARG A 71 -0.71 -7.36 19.27
N GLU A 72 -0.13 -6.19 19.37
CA GLU A 72 0.25 -5.30 18.27
C GLU A 72 1.30 -5.97 17.38
N VAL A 73 2.33 -6.56 17.99
CA VAL A 73 3.40 -7.28 17.29
C VAL A 73 2.87 -8.55 16.64
N GLN A 74 2.03 -9.32 17.33
CA GLN A 74 1.38 -10.50 16.75
C GLN A 74 0.53 -10.16 15.51
N LYS A 75 -0.23 -9.05 15.57
CA LYS A 75 -0.98 -8.55 14.42
C LYS A 75 -0.05 -8.16 13.27
N LEU A 76 1.07 -7.50 13.55
CA LEU A 76 2.06 -7.14 12.55
C LEU A 76 2.68 -8.38 11.89
N MET A 77 3.08 -9.39 12.68
CA MET A 77 3.61 -10.66 12.17
C MET A 77 2.59 -11.37 11.26
N SER A 78 1.33 -11.44 11.69
CA SER A 78 0.26 -12.03 10.88
C SER A 78 0.00 -11.24 9.59
N ASN A 79 0.03 -9.91 9.65
CA ASN A 79 -0.10 -9.06 8.47
C ASN A 79 1.05 -9.29 7.49
N LEU A 80 2.30 -9.31 7.95
CA LEU A 80 3.48 -9.59 7.11
C LEU A 80 3.43 -10.98 6.45
N ASP A 81 2.97 -12.00 7.19
CA ASP A 81 2.77 -13.34 6.63
C ASP A 81 1.67 -13.37 5.55
N ASN A 82 0.56 -12.66 5.78
CA ASN A 82 -0.50 -12.50 4.80
C ASN A 82 -0.04 -11.75 3.54
N LEU A 83 0.80 -10.72 3.70
CA LEU A 83 1.43 -10.00 2.59
C LEU A 83 2.29 -10.93 1.74
N ILE A 84 3.12 -11.78 2.36
CA ILE A 84 3.92 -12.78 1.65
C ILE A 84 3.03 -13.77 0.88
N LYS A 85 1.92 -14.19 1.47
CA LYS A 85 0.92 -15.10 0.85
C LYS A 85 0.09 -14.43 -0.24
N GLY A 86 0.13 -13.10 -0.34
CA GLY A 86 -0.64 -12.33 -1.31
C GLY A 86 -2.12 -12.23 -0.95
N GLU A 87 -2.46 -12.18 0.34
CA GLU A 87 -3.85 -11.98 0.77
C GLU A 87 -4.35 -10.61 0.26
N PRO A 88 -5.50 -10.55 -0.43
CA PRO A 88 -5.95 -9.33 -1.11
C PRO A 88 -6.11 -8.12 -0.20
N GLU A 89 -6.74 -8.29 0.96
CA GLU A 89 -6.98 -7.19 1.89
C GLU A 89 -5.67 -6.60 2.41
N ASP A 90 -4.73 -7.44 2.83
CA ASP A 90 -3.45 -6.97 3.36
C ASP A 90 -2.60 -6.33 2.25
N ILE A 91 -2.52 -6.91 1.05
CA ILE A 91 -1.77 -6.32 -0.08
C ILE A 91 -2.34 -4.97 -0.54
N LEU A 92 -3.66 -4.86 -0.63
CA LEU A 92 -4.30 -3.61 -1.04
C LEU A 92 -4.19 -2.56 0.06
N SER A 93 -4.31 -2.95 1.33
CA SER A 93 -4.05 -2.08 2.48
C SER A 93 -2.61 -1.55 2.46
N GLU A 94 -1.64 -2.41 2.17
CA GLU A 94 -0.24 -2.04 2.06
C GLU A 94 -0.01 -0.99 0.97
N LEU A 95 -0.58 -1.22 -0.20
CA LEU A 95 -0.43 -0.31 -1.33
C LEU A 95 -1.10 1.04 -1.04
N ILE A 96 -2.22 1.06 -0.31
CA ILE A 96 -2.92 2.28 0.13
C ILE A 96 -2.07 3.07 1.14
N GLU A 97 -1.53 2.41 2.17
CA GLU A 97 -0.59 3.03 3.12
C GLU A 97 0.62 3.61 2.39
N ASN A 98 1.14 2.86 1.45
CA ASN A 98 2.32 3.23 0.70
C ASN A 98 2.07 4.38 -0.28
N ILE A 99 0.84 4.55 -0.79
CA ILE A 99 0.39 5.76 -1.51
C ILE A 99 0.34 6.96 -0.55
N LYS A 100 -0.23 6.78 0.66
CA LYS A 100 -0.26 7.83 1.69
C LYS A 100 1.16 8.30 2.04
N ILE A 101 2.11 7.39 2.20
CA ILE A 101 3.52 7.73 2.48
C ILE A 101 4.11 8.62 1.38
N GLN A 102 3.86 8.31 0.09
CA GLN A 102 4.35 9.17 -1.00
C GLN A 102 3.74 10.57 -0.99
N ILE A 103 2.45 10.68 -0.64
CA ILE A 103 1.80 11.99 -0.51
C ILE A 103 2.46 12.79 0.62
N VAL A 104 2.67 12.17 1.79
CA VAL A 104 3.30 12.81 2.95
C VAL A 104 4.72 13.27 2.64
N ASN A 105 5.45 12.51 1.83
CA ASN A 105 6.83 12.82 1.44
C ASN A 105 6.94 13.69 0.19
N GLU A 106 5.82 14.14 -0.39
CA GLU A 106 5.76 14.94 -1.62
C GLU A 106 6.38 14.23 -2.85
N GLU A 107 6.42 12.89 -2.82
CA GLU A 107 6.94 12.03 -3.88
C GLU A 107 5.87 11.77 -4.96
N TYR A 108 5.39 12.85 -5.61
CA TYR A 108 4.19 12.81 -6.45
C TYR A 108 4.32 11.93 -7.70
N ILE A 109 5.53 11.77 -8.25
CA ILE A 109 5.76 10.87 -9.38
C ILE A 109 5.53 9.41 -8.94
N ASP A 110 6.07 9.00 -7.80
CA ASP A 110 5.90 7.65 -7.29
C ASP A 110 4.47 7.40 -6.78
N PHE A 111 3.84 8.42 -6.18
CA PHE A 111 2.41 8.43 -5.87
C PHE A 111 1.57 8.03 -7.10
N LEU A 112 1.77 8.70 -8.24
CA LEU A 112 1.05 8.41 -9.48
C LEU A 112 1.32 6.99 -9.99
N GLY A 113 2.55 6.50 -9.87
CA GLY A 113 2.92 5.13 -10.22
C GLY A 113 2.17 4.09 -9.39
N ARG A 114 2.13 4.29 -8.06
CA ARG A 114 1.44 3.41 -7.10
C ARG A 114 -0.08 3.49 -7.23
N LEU A 115 -0.62 4.68 -7.51
CA LEU A 115 -2.04 4.90 -7.81
C LEU A 115 -2.49 4.05 -9.01
N TYR A 116 -1.77 4.11 -10.13
CA TYR A 116 -2.08 3.29 -11.30
C TYR A 116 -1.97 1.78 -10.98
N ARG A 117 -0.97 1.39 -10.18
CA ARG A 117 -0.79 0.00 -9.74
C ARG A 117 -1.99 -0.49 -8.93
N LEU A 118 -2.51 0.33 -8.01
CA LEU A 118 -3.68 0.01 -7.19
C LEU A 118 -4.94 -0.09 -8.06
N LYS A 119 -5.18 0.88 -8.94
CA LYS A 119 -6.29 0.83 -9.90
C LYS A 119 -6.26 -0.45 -10.74
N GLU A 120 -5.11 -0.80 -11.31
CA GLU A 120 -4.96 -2.04 -12.09
C GLU A 120 -5.20 -3.28 -11.22
N ALA A 121 -4.71 -3.30 -9.98
CA ALA A 121 -4.90 -4.39 -9.03
C ALA A 121 -6.39 -4.60 -8.68
N LEU A 122 -7.15 -3.52 -8.49
CA LEU A 122 -8.59 -3.58 -8.24
C LEU A 122 -9.36 -4.12 -9.45
N PHE A 123 -9.02 -3.72 -10.68
CA PHE A 123 -9.62 -4.32 -11.87
C PHE A 123 -9.29 -5.81 -12.02
N LYS A 124 -8.05 -6.22 -11.71
CA LYS A 124 -7.68 -7.64 -11.67
C LYS A 124 -8.52 -8.40 -10.64
N TYR A 125 -8.65 -7.85 -9.43
CA TYR A 125 -9.46 -8.43 -8.36
C TYR A 125 -10.93 -8.58 -8.79
N ILE A 126 -11.56 -7.51 -9.29
CA ILE A 126 -12.95 -7.51 -9.79
C ILE A 126 -13.15 -8.64 -10.79
N PHE A 127 -12.25 -8.78 -11.78
CA PHE A 127 -12.38 -9.82 -12.79
C PHE A 127 -12.34 -11.22 -12.17
N VAL A 128 -11.35 -11.52 -11.33
CA VAL A 128 -11.19 -12.87 -10.76
C VAL A 128 -12.31 -13.18 -9.76
N SER A 129 -12.66 -12.24 -8.88
CA SER A 129 -13.69 -12.45 -7.85
C SER A 129 -15.11 -12.62 -8.41
N THR A 130 -15.40 -12.02 -9.57
CA THR A 130 -16.72 -12.14 -10.22
C THR A 130 -16.80 -13.28 -11.25
N LYS A 131 -15.65 -13.71 -11.78
CA LYS A 131 -15.58 -14.85 -12.70
C LYS A 131 -15.60 -16.19 -11.97
N GLU A 132 -14.87 -16.30 -10.87
CA GLU A 132 -14.68 -17.56 -10.16
C GLU A 132 -15.81 -17.83 -9.15
N SER A 133 -15.89 -19.07 -8.68
CA SER A 133 -16.88 -19.43 -7.66
C SER A 133 -16.57 -18.74 -6.32
N LYS A 134 -17.58 -18.57 -5.46
CA LYS A 134 -17.40 -18.01 -4.12
C LYS A 134 -16.41 -18.80 -3.23
N ALA A 135 -16.13 -20.05 -3.57
CA ALA A 135 -15.17 -20.88 -2.85
C ALA A 135 -13.71 -20.60 -3.28
N TYR A 136 -13.50 -19.90 -4.39
CA TYR A 136 -12.16 -19.54 -4.84
C TYR A 136 -11.59 -18.43 -3.98
N LYS A 137 -10.52 -18.74 -3.23
CA LYS A 137 -9.77 -17.76 -2.49
C LYS A 137 -8.81 -17.01 -3.42
N VAL A 138 -9.08 -15.73 -3.66
CA VAL A 138 -8.21 -14.87 -4.48
C VAL A 138 -6.88 -14.64 -3.75
N SER A 139 -5.77 -14.77 -4.47
CA SER A 139 -4.44 -14.35 -4.00
C SER A 139 -3.82 -13.41 -5.04
N MET A 140 -3.30 -12.27 -4.57
CA MET A 140 -2.68 -11.20 -5.37
C MET A 140 -1.43 -11.63 -6.13
N HIS A 141 -0.78 -12.71 -5.69
CA HIS A 141 0.37 -13.32 -6.37
C HIS A 141 -0.03 -14.43 -7.35
N GLY A 142 -1.31 -14.79 -7.38
CA GLY A 142 -1.81 -15.90 -8.18
C GLY A 142 -1.78 -15.64 -9.69
N TYR A 143 -1.49 -16.68 -10.46
CA TYR A 143 -1.50 -16.65 -11.93
C TYR A 143 -2.81 -16.09 -12.52
N MET A 144 -3.94 -16.30 -11.83
CA MET A 144 -5.26 -15.84 -12.27
C MET A 144 -5.34 -14.32 -12.43
N LEU A 145 -4.59 -13.55 -11.62
CA LEU A 145 -4.54 -12.08 -11.68
C LEU A 145 -3.51 -11.55 -12.68
N SER A 146 -2.74 -12.43 -13.33
CA SER A 146 -1.77 -11.99 -14.34
C SER A 146 -2.50 -11.35 -15.52
N LYS A 147 -1.99 -10.20 -15.99
CA LYS A 147 -2.56 -9.47 -17.13
C LYS A 147 -2.74 -10.37 -18.35
N LYS A 148 -1.75 -11.22 -18.63
CA LYS A 148 -1.77 -12.18 -19.75
C LYS A 148 -2.95 -13.15 -19.62
N ASN A 149 -3.15 -13.76 -18.45
CA ASN A 149 -4.25 -14.71 -18.24
C ASN A 149 -5.62 -14.05 -18.35
N ILE A 150 -5.78 -12.86 -17.77
CA ILE A 150 -7.05 -12.12 -17.83
C ILE A 150 -7.37 -11.75 -19.27
N LEU A 151 -6.45 -11.12 -20.00
CA LEU A 151 -6.66 -10.73 -21.40
C LEU A 151 -6.94 -11.93 -22.31
N TYR A 152 -6.23 -13.05 -22.09
CA TYR A 152 -6.51 -14.30 -22.79
C TYR A 152 -7.93 -14.80 -22.53
N THR A 153 -8.35 -14.80 -21.26
CA THR A 153 -9.68 -15.24 -20.86
C THR A 153 -10.77 -14.33 -21.42
N LEU A 154 -10.59 -13.01 -21.35
CA LEU A 154 -11.47 -12.01 -21.94
C LEU A 154 -11.69 -12.27 -23.43
N LYS A 155 -10.59 -12.52 -24.16
CA LYS A 155 -10.64 -12.84 -25.60
C LYS A 155 -11.36 -14.15 -25.87
N LYS A 156 -10.98 -15.24 -25.20
CA LYS A 156 -11.42 -16.61 -25.54
C LYS A 156 -12.80 -16.98 -25.02
N LYS A 157 -13.15 -16.53 -23.80
CA LYS A 157 -14.41 -16.90 -23.15
C LYS A 157 -15.50 -15.84 -23.33
N TYR A 158 -15.12 -14.57 -23.42
CA TYR A 158 -16.06 -13.45 -23.43
C TYR A 158 -16.07 -12.64 -24.74
N ASN A 159 -15.25 -13.01 -25.74
CA ASN A 159 -15.12 -12.29 -27.01
C ASN A 159 -14.83 -10.78 -26.83
N ILE A 160 -14.02 -10.44 -25.82
CA ILE A 160 -13.56 -9.07 -25.56
C ILE A 160 -12.12 -8.93 -26.06
N TYR A 161 -11.95 -8.17 -27.14
CA TYR A 161 -10.68 -7.96 -27.82
C TYR A 161 -10.13 -6.56 -27.49
N ASN A 162 -9.65 -6.39 -26.26
CA ASN A 162 -9.04 -5.14 -25.81
C ASN A 162 -7.65 -5.41 -25.22
N GLY A 163 -6.62 -4.71 -25.69
CA GLY A 163 -5.25 -4.86 -25.18
C GLY A 163 -5.01 -4.15 -23.84
N ASN A 164 -5.87 -3.18 -23.49
CA ASN A 164 -5.86 -2.53 -22.20
C ASN A 164 -6.69 -3.33 -21.20
N LEU A 165 -6.05 -3.75 -20.10
CA LEU A 165 -6.65 -4.58 -19.06
C LEU A 165 -7.84 -3.91 -18.39
N ILE A 166 -7.71 -2.63 -18.01
CA ILE A 166 -8.74 -1.87 -17.31
C ILE A 166 -9.99 -1.73 -18.19
N HIS A 167 -9.82 -1.35 -19.46
CA HIS A 167 -10.94 -1.24 -20.39
C HIS A 167 -11.56 -2.60 -20.72
N GLY A 168 -10.74 -3.64 -20.90
CA GLY A 168 -11.23 -5.00 -21.13
C GLY A 168 -12.06 -5.54 -19.97
N VAL A 169 -11.59 -5.34 -18.73
CA VAL A 169 -12.34 -5.72 -17.52
C VAL A 169 -13.59 -4.85 -17.37
N THR A 170 -13.53 -3.54 -17.62
CA THR A 170 -14.73 -2.68 -17.58
C THR A 170 -15.80 -3.16 -18.55
N GLN A 171 -15.43 -3.51 -19.79
CA GLN A 171 -16.35 -4.10 -20.77
C GLN A 171 -16.92 -5.44 -20.29
N TYR A 172 -16.10 -6.27 -19.68
CA TYR A 172 -16.54 -7.54 -19.09
C TYR A 172 -17.55 -7.32 -17.97
N THR A 173 -17.25 -6.43 -17.01
CA THR A 173 -18.12 -6.13 -15.88
C THR A 173 -19.46 -5.61 -16.37
N ASN A 174 -19.47 -4.68 -17.32
CA ASN A 174 -20.70 -4.11 -17.88
C ASN A 174 -21.58 -5.11 -18.65
N ARG A 175 -20.97 -6.13 -19.27
CA ARG A 175 -21.69 -7.12 -20.12
C ARG A 175 -22.06 -8.40 -19.38
N HIS A 176 -21.28 -8.82 -18.39
CA HIS A 176 -21.34 -10.18 -17.85
C HIS A 176 -21.47 -10.25 -16.33
N VAL A 177 -21.20 -9.17 -15.61
CA VAL A 177 -21.38 -9.14 -14.15
C VAL A 177 -22.76 -8.56 -13.83
N LYS A 178 -23.43 -9.11 -12.81
CA LYS A 178 -24.74 -8.63 -12.37
C LYS A 178 -24.64 -7.15 -11.99
N LYS A 179 -25.46 -6.32 -12.64
CA LYS A 179 -25.58 -4.90 -12.30
C LYS A 179 -26.12 -4.75 -10.89
N THR A 180 -25.34 -4.08 -10.05
CA THR A 180 -25.70 -3.72 -8.69
C THR A 180 -25.27 -2.29 -8.47
N LYS A 181 -26.04 -1.51 -7.68
CA LYS A 181 -25.67 -0.14 -7.32
C LYS A 181 -24.25 -0.05 -6.76
N ARG A 182 -23.84 -1.09 -6.03
CA ARG A 182 -22.51 -1.23 -5.45
C ARG A 182 -21.43 -1.32 -6.51
N MET A 183 -21.54 -2.26 -7.47
CA MET A 183 -20.58 -2.41 -8.56
C MET A 183 -20.57 -1.18 -9.49
N ASP A 184 -21.74 -0.58 -9.76
CA ASP A 184 -21.83 0.65 -10.55
C ASP A 184 -21.04 1.77 -9.87
N LYS A 185 -21.15 1.92 -8.53
CA LYS A 185 -20.39 2.92 -7.78
C LYS A 185 -18.89 2.63 -7.75
N VAL A 186 -18.48 1.36 -7.68
CA VAL A 186 -17.05 0.98 -7.82
C VAL A 186 -16.52 1.44 -9.16
N LEU A 187 -17.22 1.17 -10.25
CA LEU A 187 -16.79 1.58 -11.59
C LEU A 187 -16.81 3.11 -11.76
N GLU A 188 -17.77 3.80 -11.16
CA GLU A 188 -17.84 5.27 -11.14
C GLU A 188 -16.62 5.88 -10.47
N ILE A 189 -16.17 5.32 -9.34
CA ILE A 189 -14.95 5.78 -8.66
C ILE A 189 -13.73 5.45 -9.52
N LEU A 190 -13.56 4.19 -9.92
CA LEU A 190 -12.35 3.72 -10.58
C LEU A 190 -12.16 4.27 -12.01
N ASN A 191 -13.24 4.57 -12.72
CA ASN A 191 -13.22 5.19 -14.06
C ASN A 191 -13.66 6.66 -14.03
N GLY A 192 -13.74 7.27 -12.84
CA GLY A 192 -14.13 8.66 -12.68
C GLY A 192 -13.16 9.61 -13.38
N GLU A 193 -13.67 10.71 -13.89
CA GLU A 193 -12.90 11.67 -14.69
C GLU A 193 -11.66 12.20 -13.96
N ARG A 194 -11.80 12.56 -12.67
CA ARG A 194 -10.68 13.02 -11.84
C ARG A 194 -9.57 11.97 -11.78
N LEU A 195 -9.92 10.70 -11.57
CA LEU A 195 -8.94 9.62 -11.48
C LEU A 195 -8.31 9.32 -12.85
N GLU A 196 -9.08 9.36 -13.93
CA GLU A 196 -8.55 9.23 -15.29
C GLU A 196 -7.58 10.36 -15.65
N ASN A 197 -7.85 11.59 -15.20
CA ASN A 197 -6.94 12.72 -15.41
C ASN A 197 -5.62 12.55 -14.63
N LEU A 198 -5.64 11.98 -13.42
CA LEU A 198 -4.40 11.58 -12.73
C LEU A 198 -3.64 10.49 -13.51
N ILE A 199 -4.33 9.54 -14.14
CA ILE A 199 -3.67 8.53 -14.98
C ILE A 199 -3.05 9.16 -16.24
N LYS A 200 -3.68 10.19 -16.83
CA LYS A 200 -3.08 10.95 -17.92
C LYS A 200 -1.81 11.67 -17.47
N LEU A 201 -1.86 12.37 -16.34
CA LEU A 201 -0.69 13.03 -15.75
C LEU A 201 0.45 12.02 -15.49
N ARG A 202 0.11 10.83 -14.96
CA ARG A 202 1.06 9.71 -14.82
C ARG A 202 1.70 9.30 -16.14
N ASN A 203 0.93 9.25 -17.23
CA ASN A 203 1.44 8.83 -18.53
C ASN A 203 2.41 9.86 -19.12
N GLU A 204 2.20 11.14 -18.83
CA GLU A 204 3.08 12.25 -19.24
C GLU A 204 4.36 12.35 -18.41
N SER A 205 4.44 11.69 -17.25
CA SER A 205 5.59 11.74 -16.33
C SER A 205 6.57 10.57 -16.50
N PRO A 206 7.79 10.64 -15.89
CA PRO A 206 8.83 9.60 -16.01
C PRO A 206 8.44 8.20 -15.55
N VAL A 207 7.53 8.07 -14.57
CA VAL A 207 7.03 6.76 -14.13
C VAL A 207 6.10 6.13 -15.18
N GLY A 208 5.66 6.91 -16.16
CA GLY A 208 4.84 6.52 -17.29
C GLY A 208 5.62 6.32 -18.58
N HIS A 209 5.31 7.16 -19.55
CA HIS A 209 5.90 7.12 -20.88
C HIS A 209 6.44 8.49 -21.32
N GLY A 210 6.29 9.52 -20.48
CA GLY A 210 6.75 10.86 -20.75
C GLY A 210 7.86 11.30 -19.81
N PHE A 211 8.07 12.61 -19.73
CA PHE A 211 9.18 13.23 -18.97
C PHE A 211 8.74 14.49 -18.20
N LYS A 212 7.43 14.76 -18.12
CA LYS A 212 6.87 15.92 -17.40
C LYS A 212 7.07 15.73 -15.89
N GLY A 213 7.60 16.75 -15.22
CA GLY A 213 7.59 16.82 -13.75
C GLY A 213 6.16 16.88 -13.20
N VAL A 214 5.99 16.58 -11.92
CA VAL A 214 4.68 16.61 -11.25
C VAL A 214 4.84 17.32 -9.91
N SER A 215 4.02 18.34 -9.70
CA SER A 215 3.93 19.13 -8.47
C SER A 215 2.68 18.76 -7.66
N SER A 216 2.58 19.26 -6.43
CA SER A 216 1.37 19.21 -5.61
C SER A 216 0.18 19.87 -6.32
N GLU A 217 0.43 21.02 -6.94
CA GLU A 217 -0.56 21.86 -7.61
C GLU A 217 -1.19 21.12 -8.80
N ASP A 218 -0.39 20.38 -9.58
CA ASP A 218 -0.90 19.54 -10.68
C ASP A 218 -1.93 18.51 -10.16
N ILE A 219 -1.72 17.95 -8.97
CA ILE A 219 -2.62 16.98 -8.35
C ILE A 219 -3.86 17.69 -7.78
N GLU A 220 -3.66 18.83 -7.13
CA GLU A 220 -4.73 19.62 -6.50
C GLU A 220 -5.71 20.20 -7.51
N GLU A 221 -5.25 20.62 -8.69
CA GLU A 221 -6.14 21.06 -9.78
C GLU A 221 -7.06 19.93 -10.28
N ILE A 222 -6.60 18.68 -10.25
CA ILE A 222 -7.35 17.52 -10.74
C ILE A 222 -8.25 16.92 -9.65
N TYR A 223 -7.71 16.79 -8.44
CA TYR A 223 -8.28 16.00 -7.37
C TYR A 223 -8.39 16.74 -6.04
N GLY A 224 -8.11 18.04 -5.96
CA GLY A 224 -8.08 18.73 -4.67
C GLY A 224 -7.05 18.09 -3.75
N ASN A 225 -7.37 17.92 -2.46
CA ASN A 225 -6.41 17.34 -1.54
C ASN A 225 -5.98 15.92 -1.99
N PRO A 226 -4.67 15.63 -2.18
CA PRO A 226 -4.21 14.32 -2.65
C PRO A 226 -4.67 13.14 -1.77
N MET A 227 -4.96 13.38 -0.49
CA MET A 227 -5.50 12.37 0.43
C MET A 227 -6.95 11.96 0.08
N GLU A 228 -7.72 12.79 -0.62
CA GLU A 228 -9.05 12.41 -1.15
C GLU A 228 -8.95 11.23 -2.11
N VAL A 229 -7.85 11.13 -2.88
CA VAL A 229 -7.59 9.99 -3.77
C VAL A 229 -7.54 8.70 -2.96
N VAL A 230 -6.87 8.72 -1.81
CA VAL A 230 -6.77 7.57 -0.89
C VAL A 230 -8.15 7.18 -0.36
N GLN A 231 -8.95 8.16 0.04
CA GLN A 231 -10.31 7.94 0.56
C GLN A 231 -11.22 7.29 -0.48
N ASP A 232 -11.19 7.76 -1.73
CA ASP A 232 -11.98 7.18 -2.82
C ASP A 232 -11.56 5.74 -3.13
N LEU A 233 -10.26 5.44 -3.12
CA LEU A 233 -9.76 4.08 -3.34
C LEU A 233 -10.12 3.13 -2.21
N VAL A 234 -10.00 3.59 -0.95
CA VAL A 234 -10.51 2.84 0.22
C VAL A 234 -12.00 2.58 0.05
N LYS A 235 -12.76 3.58 -0.41
CA LYS A 235 -14.19 3.42 -0.64
C LYS A 235 -14.50 2.37 -1.71
N ALA A 236 -13.75 2.36 -2.81
CA ALA A 236 -13.87 1.34 -3.84
C ALA A 236 -13.58 -0.07 -3.29
N CYS A 237 -12.55 -0.23 -2.44
CA CYS A 237 -12.24 -1.49 -1.77
C CYS A 237 -13.36 -1.94 -0.82
N GLU A 238 -13.88 -1.04 0.02
CA GLU A 238 -15.02 -1.33 0.90
C GLU A 238 -16.23 -1.79 0.08
N LEU A 239 -16.51 -1.12 -1.05
CA LEU A 239 -17.56 -1.50 -1.99
C LEU A 239 -17.25 -2.81 -2.76
N LEU A 240 -16.10 -3.43 -2.55
CA LEU A 240 -15.75 -4.75 -3.06
C LEU A 240 -15.69 -5.82 -1.96
N ASP A 241 -16.18 -5.51 -0.75
CA ASP A 241 -16.10 -6.37 0.44
C ASP A 241 -14.65 -6.66 0.88
N LEU A 242 -13.73 -5.73 0.61
CA LEU A 242 -12.35 -5.82 1.07
C LEU A 242 -12.17 -5.00 2.35
N GLY A 243 -11.81 -5.67 3.44
CA GLY A 243 -11.49 -5.05 4.72
C GLY A 243 -10.15 -4.32 4.72
N ILE A 244 -10.12 -3.08 4.22
CA ILE A 244 -8.90 -2.27 4.22
C ILE A 244 -8.55 -1.83 5.64
N LYS A 245 -7.30 -2.07 6.02
CA LYS A 245 -6.72 -1.62 7.29
C LYS A 245 -5.82 -0.41 7.01
N MET A 246 -6.02 0.65 7.77
CA MET A 246 -5.22 1.87 7.70
C MET A 246 -4.56 2.19 9.04
N ASN A 247 -3.63 3.14 8.99
CA ASN A 247 -2.81 3.65 10.08
C ASN A 247 -1.86 2.60 10.68
N LYS A 248 -1.50 1.56 9.92
CA LYS A 248 -0.54 0.53 10.34
C LYS A 248 0.77 1.18 10.77
N TYR A 249 1.31 2.06 9.93
CA TYR A 249 2.59 2.71 10.19
C TYR A 249 2.50 3.80 11.25
N ASP A 250 1.37 4.49 11.38
CA ASP A 250 1.14 5.43 12.46
C ASP A 250 1.18 4.72 13.82
N ASN A 251 0.48 3.59 13.93
CA ASN A 251 0.48 2.77 15.14
C ASN A 251 1.88 2.23 15.47
N ILE A 252 2.67 1.86 14.44
CA ILE A 252 4.07 1.44 14.62
C ILE A 252 4.92 2.61 15.12
N ASN A 253 4.74 3.82 14.56
CA ASN A 253 5.46 5.01 14.98
C ASN A 253 5.14 5.39 16.42
N GLU A 254 3.88 5.30 16.84
CA GLU A 254 3.47 5.51 18.22
C GLU A 254 4.15 4.50 19.16
N MET A 255 4.17 3.22 18.77
CA MET A 255 4.88 2.17 19.52
C MET A 255 6.38 2.47 19.63
N ALA A 256 7.01 2.92 18.53
CA ALA A 256 8.42 3.29 18.52
C ALA A 256 8.72 4.47 19.44
N ILE A 257 7.87 5.51 19.45
CA ILE A 257 8.00 6.66 20.36
C ILE A 257 7.92 6.22 21.82
N HIS A 258 6.99 5.31 22.16
CA HIS A 258 6.91 4.75 23.51
C HIS A 258 8.16 3.96 23.89
N MET A 259 8.74 3.22 22.96
CA MET A 259 9.98 2.47 23.17
C MET A 259 11.19 3.39 23.31
N ILE A 260 11.25 4.50 22.57
CA ILE A 260 12.34 5.50 22.70
C ILE A 260 12.38 6.06 24.12
N GLY A 261 11.22 6.35 24.72
CA GLY A 261 11.16 6.87 26.09
C GLY A 261 11.79 5.98 27.16
N SER A 262 12.04 4.69 26.89
CA SER A 262 12.79 3.82 27.81
C SER A 262 14.32 3.97 27.69
N TYR A 263 14.82 4.50 26.56
CA TYR A 263 16.24 4.82 26.34
C TYR A 263 16.65 6.22 26.83
N SER A 264 15.66 7.07 27.11
CA SER A 264 15.82 8.46 27.57
C SER A 264 16.02 8.62 29.08
N ASN A 265 15.90 7.53 29.86
CA ASN A 265 15.84 7.57 31.33
C ASN A 265 17.18 7.30 32.05
N HIS A 266 18.32 7.56 31.39
CA HIS A 266 19.65 7.48 32.01
C HIS A 266 20.47 8.74 31.74
#